data_AF-A0AAE0N1Y4-F1
#
_entry.id   AF-A0AAE0N1Y4-F1
#
_cell.length_a   1.000
_cell.length_b   1.000
_cell.length_c   1.000
_cell.angle_alpha   90.00
_cell.angle_beta   90.00
_cell.angle_gamma   90.00
#
_symmetry.space_group_name_H-M   'P 1'
#
loop_
_entity.id
_entity.type
_entity.pdbx_description
1 polymer ?
#
loop_
_entity_poly.entity_id
_entity_poly.type
_entity_poly.pdbx_seq_one_letter_code
_entity_poly.pdbx_strand_id
1 'polypeptide(L)'
;MEIPLSSTDRFIVYKTYSHDNSTIYRLTTWTNVSAWALGWVLPIKITVIFLKVQQPTPAGAYDRLKQAGLTLPAGSRGGLADDADTVVEQWAKPWNSVSSGDITAFCDANMDQIKVGVQETGYLRIVTIVWAPDKGDAPPRMRGMAEFIKDRFRVQKDAAKWESVARVPIKWIVGGTLGVDVTGG
;
A
#
# COMPACT_ATOMS: atom_id res chain seq x y z
N MET A 1 -2.70 -0.26 -16.35
CA MET A 1 -3.47 0.50 -15.34
C MET A 1 -2.62 1.68 -14.88
N GLU A 2 -3.10 2.92 -14.87
CA GLU A 2 -2.24 4.06 -14.50
C GLU A 2 -2.27 4.33 -12.99
N ILE A 3 -1.36 3.70 -12.25
CA ILE A 3 -1.18 3.96 -10.82
C ILE A 3 -0.24 5.16 -10.66
N PRO A 4 -0.59 6.21 -9.90
CA PRO A 4 0.22 7.43 -9.79
C PRO A 4 1.44 7.24 -8.88
N LEU A 5 2.38 6.39 -9.29
CA LEU A 5 3.69 6.19 -8.68
C LEU A 5 4.75 6.86 -9.56
N SER A 6 5.76 7.51 -8.98
CA SER A 6 6.89 7.99 -9.78
C SER A 6 7.67 6.78 -10.29
N SER A 7 8.15 6.81 -11.55
CA SER A 7 8.99 5.74 -12.12
C SER A 7 10.31 5.53 -11.38
N THR A 8 10.73 6.51 -10.58
CA THR A 8 11.95 6.45 -9.75
C THR A 8 11.69 6.06 -8.30
N ASP A 9 10.43 5.93 -7.88
CA ASP A 9 10.10 5.63 -6.49
C ASP A 9 10.54 4.21 -6.11
N ARG A 10 11.09 4.09 -4.91
CA ARG A 10 11.37 2.82 -4.25
C ARG A 10 10.62 2.78 -2.94
N PHE A 11 10.09 1.62 -2.59
CA PHE A 11 9.20 1.42 -1.46
C PHE A 11 9.78 0.42 -0.47
N ILE A 12 9.78 0.77 0.82
CA ILE A 12 10.14 -0.14 1.92
C ILE A 12 8.87 -0.70 2.54
N VAL A 13 8.86 -1.99 2.90
CA VAL A 13 7.76 -2.61 3.63
C VAL A 13 7.84 -2.24 5.11
N TYR A 14 7.13 -1.20 5.51
CA TYR A 14 7.20 -0.67 6.86
C TYR A 14 6.57 -1.58 7.91
N LYS A 15 5.41 -2.18 7.61
CA LYS A 15 4.63 -2.95 8.59
C LYS A 15 3.68 -3.93 7.93
N THR A 16 3.38 -5.02 8.62
CA THR A 16 2.35 -5.98 8.19
C THR A 16 1.18 -5.97 9.17
N TYR A 17 -0.03 -6.16 8.64
CA TYR A 17 -1.25 -6.26 9.43
C TYR A 17 -2.10 -7.43 8.97
N SER A 18 -2.92 -7.94 9.89
CA SER A 18 -4.02 -8.85 9.56
C SER A 18 -5.34 -8.09 9.65
N HIS A 19 -6.15 -8.16 8.59
CA HIS A 19 -7.48 -7.53 8.53
C HIS A 19 -8.34 -8.22 7.48
N ASP A 20 -9.63 -8.48 7.77
CA ASP A 20 -10.57 -9.10 6.81
C ASP A 20 -10.04 -10.39 6.18
N ASN A 21 -9.51 -11.30 7.01
CA ASN A 21 -8.87 -12.55 6.60
C ASN A 21 -7.79 -12.37 5.50
N SER A 22 -7.12 -11.22 5.55
CA SER A 22 -6.14 -10.79 4.56
C SER A 22 -4.88 -10.27 5.27
N THR A 23 -3.77 -10.35 4.57
CA THR A 23 -2.49 -9.78 4.98
C THR A 23 -2.31 -8.45 4.28
N ILE A 24 -2.04 -7.39 5.02
CA ILE A 24 -1.83 -6.05 4.48
C ILE A 24 -0.39 -5.64 4.73
N TYR A 25 0.36 -5.41 3.67
CA TYR A 25 1.67 -4.78 3.70
C TYR A 25 1.49 -3.27 3.57
N ARG A 26 2.03 -2.51 4.52
CA ARG A 26 2.18 -1.07 4.39
C ARG A 26 3.56 -0.78 3.84
N LEU A 27 3.61 -0.20 2.65
CA LEU A 27 4.84 0.28 2.05
C LEU A 27 4.90 1.80 2.09
N THR A 28 6.10 2.35 2.15
CA THR A 28 6.32 3.79 2.10
C THR A 28 7.48 4.11 1.19
N THR A 29 7.44 5.25 0.49
CA THR A 29 8.59 5.71 -0.30
C THR A 29 9.84 5.78 0.57
N TRP A 30 10.97 5.38 0.00
CA TRP A 30 12.29 5.41 0.62
C TRP A 30 12.64 6.84 1.07
N THR A 31 12.24 7.84 0.28
CA THR A 31 12.35 9.27 0.59
C THR A 31 11.50 9.73 1.77
N ASN A 32 10.45 9.00 2.18
CA ASN A 32 9.69 9.33 3.38
C ASN A 32 10.50 9.05 4.66
N VAL A 33 11.40 8.07 4.63
CA VAL A 33 12.25 7.75 5.77
C VAL A 33 13.26 8.87 6.02
N SER A 34 13.85 9.43 4.97
CA SER A 34 14.72 10.61 5.04
C SER A 34 13.93 11.93 5.19
N ALA A 35 12.71 12.05 4.67
CA ALA A 35 11.84 13.20 4.88
C ALA A 35 11.19 13.24 6.26
N TRP A 36 11.09 12.13 7.01
CA TRP A 36 10.70 12.17 8.42
C TRP A 36 11.74 12.92 9.27
N ALA A 37 13.02 12.90 8.85
CA ALA A 37 14.11 13.69 9.43
C ALA A 37 14.26 15.12 8.83
N LEU A 38 13.79 15.35 7.60
CA LEU A 38 14.04 16.59 6.82
C LEU A 38 12.77 17.27 6.25
N GLY A 39 11.59 16.92 6.75
CA GLY A 39 10.25 17.26 6.20
C GLY A 39 9.83 18.73 6.22
N TRP A 40 10.77 19.64 6.40
CA TRP A 40 10.61 21.10 6.48
C TRP A 40 11.29 21.81 5.30
N VAL A 41 11.98 21.08 4.39
CA VAL A 41 12.83 21.71 3.35
C VAL A 41 12.54 21.25 1.92
N LEU A 42 11.87 20.11 1.68
CA LEU A 42 11.66 19.59 0.32
C LEU A 42 10.17 19.33 0.01
N PRO A 43 9.63 19.84 -1.12
CA PRO A 43 8.26 19.56 -1.57
C PRO A 43 8.14 18.14 -2.17
N ILE A 44 8.44 17.12 -1.37
CA ILE A 44 8.34 15.70 -1.79
C ILE A 44 6.99 15.16 -1.34
N LYS A 45 6.19 14.68 -2.29
CA LYS A 45 4.94 13.97 -1.99
C LYS A 45 5.28 12.59 -1.44
N ILE A 46 4.92 12.35 -0.18
CA ILE A 46 5.07 11.06 0.47
C ILE A 46 4.01 10.12 -0.08
N THR A 47 4.43 8.96 -0.62
CA THR A 47 3.49 7.92 -1.05
C THR A 47 3.50 6.76 -0.08
N VAL A 48 2.33 6.41 0.44
CA VAL A 48 2.10 5.23 1.27
C VAL A 48 1.21 4.27 0.49
N ILE A 49 1.65 3.01 0.40
CA ILE A 49 0.90 1.95 -0.26
C ILE A 49 0.37 0.98 0.78
N PHE A 50 -0.92 0.68 0.74
CA PHE A 50 -1.51 -0.45 1.46
C PHE A 50 -1.79 -1.56 0.46
N LEU A 51 -0.90 -2.55 0.42
CA LEU A 51 -1.05 -3.74 -0.39
C LEU A 51 -1.74 -4.83 0.43
N LYS A 52 -3.05 -4.98 0.25
CA LYS A 52 -3.86 -6.06 0.82
C LYS A 52 -3.83 -7.26 -0.09
N VAL A 53 -3.32 -8.37 0.41
CA VAL A 53 -3.37 -9.69 -0.22
C VAL A 53 -4.43 -10.51 0.51
N GLN A 54 -5.44 -11.00 -0.21
CA GLN A 54 -6.49 -11.85 0.38
C GLN A 54 -5.98 -13.27 0.67
N GLN A 55 -5.02 -13.34 1.59
CA GLN A 55 -4.45 -14.54 2.17
C GLN A 55 -4.34 -14.32 3.68
N PRO A 56 -4.72 -15.31 4.50
CA PRO A 56 -4.82 -15.14 5.96
C PRO A 56 -3.46 -15.03 6.66
N THR A 57 -2.41 -15.58 6.07
CA THR A 57 -1.08 -15.66 6.69
C THR A 57 -0.05 -14.82 5.95
N PRO A 58 0.89 -14.15 6.67
CA PRO A 58 1.95 -13.38 6.03
C PRO A 58 2.83 -14.21 5.10
N ALA A 59 3.13 -15.46 5.47
CA ALA A 59 3.92 -16.36 4.65
C ALA A 59 3.20 -16.71 3.34
N GLY A 60 1.90 -17.06 3.42
CA GLY A 60 1.09 -17.36 2.23
C GLY A 60 0.95 -16.15 1.32
N ALA A 61 0.68 -14.97 1.88
CA ALA A 61 0.61 -13.73 1.13
C ALA A 61 1.92 -13.39 0.41
N TYR A 62 3.05 -13.51 1.12
CA TYR A 62 4.39 -13.28 0.58
C TYR A 62 4.70 -14.24 -0.57
N ASP A 63 4.46 -15.54 -0.37
CA ASP A 63 4.76 -16.57 -1.36
C ASP A 63 3.91 -16.38 -2.63
N ARG A 64 2.62 -16.00 -2.46
CA ARG A 64 1.73 -15.65 -3.60
C ARG A 64 2.22 -14.43 -4.36
N LEU A 65 2.61 -13.35 -3.67
CA LEU A 65 3.14 -12.15 -4.32
C LEU A 65 4.39 -12.48 -5.15
N LYS A 66 5.31 -13.26 -4.57
CA LYS A 66 6.53 -13.70 -5.25
C LYS A 66 6.21 -14.52 -6.50
N GLN A 67 5.26 -15.45 -6.42
CA GLN A 67 4.81 -16.25 -7.56
C GLN A 67 4.18 -15.38 -8.67
N ALA A 68 3.48 -14.31 -8.28
CA ALA A 68 2.87 -13.35 -9.21
C ALA A 68 3.84 -12.27 -9.74
N GLY A 69 5.14 -12.36 -9.42
CA GLY A 69 6.18 -11.47 -9.91
C GLY A 69 6.50 -10.27 -9.03
N LEU A 70 5.85 -10.10 -7.87
CA LEU A 70 6.18 -9.05 -6.90
C LEU A 70 6.99 -9.61 -5.73
N THR A 71 8.30 -9.38 -5.74
CA THR A 71 9.17 -9.86 -4.65
C THR A 71 9.32 -8.79 -3.57
N LEU A 72 8.75 -9.05 -2.39
CA LEU A 72 9.01 -8.26 -1.19
C LEU A 72 10.36 -8.66 -0.54
N PRO A 73 10.95 -7.83 0.32
CA PRO A 73 12.15 -8.21 1.07
C PRO A 73 11.91 -9.47 1.91
N ALA A 74 12.87 -10.40 1.92
CA ALA A 74 12.73 -11.73 2.55
C ALA A 74 12.36 -11.68 4.04
N GLY A 75 12.84 -10.66 4.77
CA GLY A 75 12.48 -10.42 6.18
C GLY A 75 10.98 -10.18 6.40
N SER A 76 10.23 -9.82 5.35
CA SER A 76 8.79 -9.58 5.43
C SER A 76 7.94 -10.85 5.39
N ARG A 77 8.54 -12.02 5.11
CA ARG A 77 7.79 -13.28 4.93
C ARG A 77 7.05 -13.70 6.19
N GLY A 78 7.62 -13.46 7.38
CA GLY A 78 6.96 -13.73 8.67
C GLY A 78 5.93 -12.68 9.07
N GLY A 79 5.81 -11.58 8.31
CA GLY A 79 5.19 -10.35 8.77
C GLY A 79 6.18 -9.50 9.57
N LEU A 80 5.91 -8.20 9.63
CA LEU A 80 6.75 -7.22 10.30
C LEU A 80 5.97 -6.55 11.44
N ALA A 81 6.52 -6.64 12.64
CA ALA A 81 6.00 -5.98 13.83
C ALA A 81 6.38 -4.49 13.87
N ASP A 82 5.72 -3.75 14.76
CA ASP A 82 5.96 -2.33 15.00
C ASP A 82 7.04 -2.12 16.07
N ASP A 83 8.23 -2.65 15.84
CA ASP A 83 9.37 -2.38 16.70
C ASP A 83 10.40 -1.52 15.98
N ALA A 84 10.98 -0.57 16.72
CA ALA A 84 11.90 0.43 16.19
C ALA A 84 13.16 -0.21 15.58
N ASP A 85 13.56 -1.38 16.09
CA ASP A 85 14.74 -2.11 15.64
C ASP A 85 14.53 -2.72 14.24
N THR A 86 13.35 -3.29 13.96
CA THR A 86 12.96 -3.79 12.63
C THR A 86 12.91 -2.65 11.61
N VAL A 87 12.43 -1.47 12.03
CA VAL A 87 12.40 -0.27 11.17
C VAL A 87 13.82 0.16 10.81
N VAL A 88 14.74 0.23 11.78
CA VAL A 88 16.15 0.60 11.57
C VAL A 88 16.89 -0.43 10.69
N GLU A 89 16.63 -1.73 10.88
CA GLU A 89 17.30 -2.77 10.08
C GLU A 89 16.85 -2.72 8.60
N GLN A 90 15.60 -2.34 8.35
CA GLN A 90 15.13 -2.07 7.00
C GLN A 90 15.68 -0.78 6.41
N TRP A 91 15.96 0.23 7.24
CA TRP A 91 16.59 1.48 6.81
C TRP A 91 18.04 1.28 6.34
N ALA A 92 18.78 0.38 6.97
CA ALA A 92 20.20 0.16 6.70
C ALA A 92 20.50 -0.59 5.40
N LYS A 93 19.48 -1.13 4.71
CA LYS A 93 19.63 -2.04 3.57
C LYS A 93 18.86 -1.51 2.35
N PRO A 94 19.45 -0.65 1.50
CA PRO A 94 18.76 -0.06 0.33
C PRO A 94 18.25 -1.12 -0.68
N TRP A 95 18.84 -2.33 -0.67
CA TRP A 95 18.37 -3.50 -1.42
C TRP A 95 17.06 -4.12 -0.88
N ASN A 96 16.60 -3.76 0.32
CA ASN A 96 15.30 -4.18 0.88
C ASN A 96 14.15 -3.27 0.44
N SER A 97 14.14 -2.88 -0.83
CA SER A 97 13.11 -2.01 -1.38
C SER A 97 12.54 -2.55 -2.69
N VAL A 98 11.27 -2.27 -2.92
CA VAL A 98 10.50 -2.67 -4.12
C VAL A 98 10.38 -1.46 -5.03
N SER A 99 10.62 -1.61 -6.33
CA SER A 99 10.48 -0.48 -7.26
C SER A 99 9.01 -0.21 -7.59
N SER A 100 8.68 1.04 -7.91
CA SER A 100 7.36 1.38 -8.48
C SER A 100 7.07 0.63 -9.77
N GLY A 101 8.11 0.35 -10.57
CA GLY A 101 8.03 -0.46 -11.79
C GLY A 101 7.53 -1.88 -11.51
N ASP A 102 8.11 -2.56 -10.52
CA ASP A 102 7.68 -3.92 -10.14
C ASP A 102 6.23 -3.94 -9.64
N ILE A 103 5.83 -2.95 -8.84
CA ILE A 103 4.45 -2.81 -8.35
C ILE A 103 3.49 -2.59 -9.52
N THR A 104 3.85 -1.74 -10.47
CA THR A 104 3.04 -1.43 -11.65
C THR A 104 2.91 -2.67 -12.54
N ALA A 105 4.03 -3.34 -12.84
CA ALA A 105 4.04 -4.56 -13.63
C ALA A 105 3.21 -5.69 -12.99
N PHE A 106 3.29 -5.86 -11.67
CA PHE A 106 2.44 -6.78 -10.93
C PHE A 106 0.95 -6.42 -11.06
N CYS A 107 0.61 -5.13 -10.95
CA CYS A 107 -0.77 -4.68 -11.10
C CYS A 107 -1.32 -4.89 -12.51
N ASP A 108 -0.49 -4.65 -13.52
CA ASP A 108 -0.83 -4.84 -14.93
C ASP A 108 -0.99 -6.33 -15.28
N ALA A 109 -0.14 -7.20 -14.75
CA ALA A 109 -0.24 -8.64 -14.96
C ALA A 109 -1.46 -9.29 -14.29
N ASN A 110 -2.04 -8.65 -13.26
CA ASN A 110 -3.13 -9.18 -12.46
C ASN A 110 -4.37 -8.26 -12.45
N MET A 111 -4.59 -7.50 -13.53
CA MET A 111 -5.64 -6.49 -13.62
C MET A 111 -7.05 -7.01 -13.28
N ASP A 112 -7.36 -8.26 -13.63
CA ASP A 112 -8.65 -8.91 -13.36
C ASP A 112 -8.86 -9.31 -11.89
N GLN A 113 -7.80 -9.28 -11.10
CA GLN A 113 -7.76 -9.67 -9.69
C GLN A 113 -7.37 -8.51 -8.77
N ILE A 114 -7.23 -7.30 -9.31
CA ILE A 114 -6.75 -6.14 -8.56
C ILE A 114 -7.77 -5.01 -8.60
N LYS A 115 -7.95 -4.38 -7.44
CA LYS A 115 -8.60 -3.08 -7.32
C LYS A 115 -7.62 -2.09 -6.72
N VAL A 116 -7.54 -0.91 -7.32
CA VAL A 116 -6.69 0.17 -6.82
C VAL A 116 -7.56 1.37 -6.41
N GLY A 117 -7.34 1.89 -5.23
CA GLY A 117 -7.91 3.15 -4.74
C GLY A 117 -6.80 4.17 -4.48
N VAL A 118 -7.00 5.41 -4.90
CA VAL A 118 -6.04 6.50 -4.68
C VAL A 118 -6.72 7.62 -3.89
N GLN A 119 -6.01 8.12 -2.87
CA GLN A 119 -6.39 9.30 -2.10
C GLN A 119 -5.18 10.24 -2.04
N GLU A 120 -5.40 11.54 -2.21
CA GLU A 120 -4.34 12.54 -2.14
C GLU A 120 -4.73 13.70 -1.24
N THR A 121 -3.83 14.12 -0.36
CA THR A 121 -4.08 15.19 0.62
C THR A 121 -2.79 15.94 0.94
N GLY A 122 -2.69 17.19 0.48
CA GLY A 122 -1.47 17.99 0.66
C GLY A 122 -0.24 17.23 0.14
N TYR A 123 0.69 16.92 1.06
CA TYR A 123 1.94 16.22 0.76
C TYR A 123 1.84 14.69 0.81
N LEU A 124 0.67 14.10 1.10
CA LEU A 124 0.49 12.66 1.24
C LEU A 124 -0.35 12.08 0.09
N ARG A 125 0.13 10.99 -0.50
CA ARG A 125 -0.60 10.13 -1.43
C ARG A 125 -0.76 8.75 -0.79
N ILE A 126 -2.00 8.27 -0.69
CA ILE A 126 -2.31 6.93 -0.21
C ILE A 126 -2.80 6.12 -1.40
N VAL A 127 -2.09 5.04 -1.71
CA VAL A 127 -2.49 4.08 -2.74
C VAL A 127 -2.90 2.79 -2.04
N THR A 128 -4.13 2.37 -2.24
CA THR A 128 -4.64 1.09 -1.73
C THR A 128 -4.69 0.11 -2.89
N ILE A 129 -3.99 -1.00 -2.78
CA ILE A 129 -3.99 -2.08 -3.76
C ILE A 129 -4.57 -3.30 -3.07
N VAL A 130 -5.70 -3.80 -3.55
CA VAL A 130 -6.29 -5.05 -3.06
C VAL A 130 -6.19 -6.10 -4.15
N TRP A 131 -5.55 -7.21 -3.81
CA TRP A 131 -5.35 -8.34 -4.71
C TRP A 131 -6.00 -9.61 -4.16
N ALA A 132 -6.77 -10.29 -5.00
CA ALA A 132 -7.35 -11.60 -4.73
C ALA A 132 -6.61 -12.68 -5.54
N PRO A 133 -5.61 -13.37 -4.96
CA PRO A 133 -4.76 -14.32 -5.70
C PRO A 133 -5.47 -15.62 -6.11
N ASP A 134 -6.55 -15.99 -5.41
CA ASP A 134 -7.32 -17.19 -5.70
C ASP A 134 -8.47 -16.84 -6.66
N LYS A 135 -8.15 -16.90 -7.96
CA LYS A 135 -9.11 -16.71 -9.06
C LYS A 135 -10.31 -17.65 -8.88
N GLY A 136 -11.51 -17.07 -8.73
CA GLY A 136 -12.78 -17.80 -8.74
C GLY A 136 -13.51 -17.89 -7.40
N ASP A 137 -12.81 -17.76 -6.26
CA ASP A 137 -13.43 -17.96 -4.94
C ASP A 137 -14.02 -16.66 -4.37
N ALA A 138 -13.38 -15.51 -4.58
CA ALA A 138 -13.91 -14.21 -4.17
C ALA A 138 -13.25 -13.04 -4.91
N PRO A 139 -14.02 -12.02 -5.35
CA PRO A 139 -13.46 -10.83 -5.95
C PRO A 139 -12.64 -10.01 -4.93
N PRO A 140 -11.80 -9.06 -5.38
CA PRO A 140 -11.08 -8.14 -4.48
C PRO A 140 -12.03 -7.32 -3.61
N ARG A 141 -11.85 -7.44 -2.28
CA ARG A 141 -12.67 -6.86 -1.22
C ARG A 141 -12.05 -5.56 -0.70
N MET A 142 -12.61 -4.44 -1.16
CA MET A 142 -12.26 -3.10 -0.68
C MET A 142 -12.96 -2.72 0.63
N ARG A 143 -14.04 -3.43 1.01
CA ARG A 143 -14.85 -3.11 2.20
C ARG A 143 -13.97 -3.04 3.45
N GLY A 144 -14.16 -2.00 4.26
CA GLY A 144 -13.43 -1.79 5.51
C GLY A 144 -12.02 -1.20 5.34
N MET A 145 -11.50 -1.05 4.11
CA MET A 145 -10.15 -0.51 3.90
C MET A 145 -10.04 0.98 4.24
N ALA A 146 -11.09 1.77 4.00
CA ALA A 146 -11.09 3.18 4.34
C ALA A 146 -10.99 3.38 5.87
N GLU A 147 -11.77 2.62 6.63
CA GLU A 147 -11.76 2.59 8.09
C GLU A 147 -10.45 2.03 8.64
N PHE A 148 -9.96 0.92 8.07
CA PHE A 148 -8.66 0.35 8.44
C PHE A 148 -7.52 1.35 8.28
N ILE A 149 -7.46 2.04 7.13
CA ILE A 149 -6.45 3.08 6.86
C ILE A 149 -6.62 4.23 7.87
N LYS A 150 -7.85 4.69 8.10
CA LYS A 150 -8.18 5.74 9.08
C LYS A 150 -7.68 5.41 10.49
N ASP A 151 -7.94 4.21 10.98
CA ASP A 151 -7.54 3.80 12.32
C ASP A 151 -6.02 3.72 12.47
N ARG A 152 -5.30 3.29 11.43
CA ARG A 152 -3.84 3.16 11.47
C ARG A 152 -3.09 4.49 11.29
N PHE A 153 -3.70 5.47 10.63
CA PHE A 153 -3.12 6.82 10.57
C PHE A 153 -3.47 7.69 11.78
N ARG A 154 -4.66 7.54 12.39
CA ARG A 154 -5.01 8.25 13.64
C ARG A 154 -4.03 7.99 14.78
N VAL A 155 -3.48 6.77 14.85
CA VAL A 155 -2.48 6.39 15.86
C VAL A 155 -1.10 7.02 15.60
N GLN A 156 -0.84 7.55 14.40
CA GLN A 156 0.48 8.06 14.00
C GLN A 156 0.65 9.59 13.90
N LYS A 157 -0.41 10.44 13.93
CA LYS A 157 -0.30 11.93 14.02
C LYS A 157 -1.66 12.65 14.21
N ASP A 158 -1.60 13.88 14.77
CA ASP A 158 -2.71 14.78 15.15
C ASP A 158 -3.98 14.76 14.29
N ALA A 159 -5.13 14.68 14.96
CA ALA A 159 -6.47 14.61 14.37
C ALA A 159 -6.78 15.69 13.30
N ALA A 160 -6.21 16.89 13.44
CA ALA A 160 -6.47 18.04 12.56
C ALA A 160 -5.93 17.86 11.12
N LYS A 161 -4.81 17.17 10.92
CA LYS A 161 -4.28 16.86 9.57
C LYS A 161 -5.03 15.70 8.91
N TRP A 162 -5.77 14.91 9.67
CA TRP A 162 -6.50 13.75 9.18
C TRP A 162 -7.94 14.06 8.75
N GLU A 163 -8.61 15.02 9.39
CA GLU A 163 -9.94 15.47 8.96
C GLU A 163 -9.95 15.97 7.51
N SER A 164 -8.84 16.55 7.02
CA SER A 164 -8.71 16.92 5.61
C SER A 164 -8.55 15.71 4.69
N VAL A 165 -7.85 14.65 5.11
CA VAL A 165 -7.64 13.42 4.31
C VAL A 165 -8.92 12.61 4.19
N ALA A 166 -9.64 12.43 5.31
CA ALA A 166 -10.85 11.62 5.36
C ALA A 166 -12.01 12.20 4.53
N ARG A 167 -11.92 13.47 4.14
CA ARG A 167 -12.88 14.15 3.27
C ARG A 167 -12.52 14.05 1.78
N VAL A 168 -11.34 13.50 1.45
CA VAL A 168 -10.92 13.36 0.05
C VAL A 168 -11.63 12.15 -0.57
N PRO A 169 -12.32 12.33 -1.71
CA PRO A 169 -12.95 11.21 -2.41
C PRO A 169 -11.88 10.20 -2.87
N ILE A 170 -12.17 8.92 -2.67
CA ILE A 170 -11.29 7.85 -3.17
C ILE A 170 -11.53 7.69 -4.66
N LYS A 171 -10.50 7.94 -5.49
CA LYS A 171 -10.56 7.63 -6.92
C LYS A 171 -10.26 6.15 -7.12
N TRP A 172 -11.18 5.43 -7.74
CA TRP A 172 -11.03 4.02 -8.05
C TRP A 172 -10.47 3.81 -9.46
N ILE A 173 -9.54 2.87 -9.57
CA ILE A 173 -9.00 2.41 -10.84
C ILE A 173 -9.26 0.91 -10.91
N VAL A 174 -10.13 0.53 -11.86
CA VAL A 174 -10.50 -0.87 -12.13
C VAL A 174 -9.83 -1.31 -13.43
N GLY A 175 -9.09 -2.42 -13.38
CA GLY A 175 -8.53 -3.04 -14.56
C GLY A 175 -9.57 -3.92 -15.25
N GLY A 176 -10.00 -3.51 -16.45
CA GLY A 176 -10.98 -4.25 -17.26
C GLY A 176 -12.38 -3.65 -17.20
N THR A 177 -12.74 -2.95 -18.28
CA THR A 177 -14.06 -2.36 -18.60
C THR A 177 -14.52 -1.20 -17.70
N LEU A 178 -14.85 -0.08 -18.33
CA LEU A 178 -15.40 1.16 -17.74
C LEU A 178 -16.52 0.85 -16.73
N GLY A 179 -16.29 1.17 -15.46
CA GLY A 179 -17.29 1.12 -14.39
C GLY A 179 -17.37 2.48 -13.70
N VAL A 180 -18.55 3.08 -13.82
CA VAL A 180 -18.91 4.46 -13.46
C VAL A 180 -18.67 4.77 -11.98
N ASP A 181 -18.30 6.03 -11.73
CA ASP A 181 -18.27 6.70 -10.43
C ASP A 181 -19.60 6.47 -9.68
N VAL A 182 -19.54 5.84 -8.50
CA VAL A 182 -20.68 5.83 -7.57
C VAL A 182 -20.30 6.69 -6.39
N THR A 183 -20.62 7.97 -6.52
CA THR A 183 -20.91 8.82 -5.36
C THR A 183 -22.28 8.39 -4.84
N GLY A 184 -22.31 7.78 -3.66
CA GLY A 184 -23.51 7.66 -2.83
C GLY A 184 -23.07 8.06 -1.42
N GLY A 185 -23.75 8.94 -0.70
CA GLY A 185 -25.16 9.29 -0.68
C GLY A 185 -25.52 9.39 0.79
#